data_AF-A0A2V8TYV1-F1
#
_entry.id   AF-A0A2V8TYV1-F1
#
_cell.length_a   1.000
_cell.length_b   1.000
_cell.length_c   1.000
_cell.angle_alpha   90.00
_cell.angle_beta   90.00
_cell.angle_gamma   90.00
#
_symmetry.space_group_name_H-M   'P 1'
#
loop_
_entity.id
_entity.type
_entity.pdbx_description
1 polymer ?
#
loop_
_entity_poly.entity_id
_entity_poly.type
_entity_poly.pdbx_seq_one_letter_code
_entity_poly.pdbx_strand_id
1 'polypeptide(L)'
;MATLDEDIENHKKVTLADAKKFYADFYGASNAELAVVGDFDAAELQKLAEELFGGWKSPSPYTQVKRTWKKLDAVNRMIETPDKANAFFGATTALEIGEADPDYPTLLFANTMIGGGAQARLYRRIRDKDGLSYAVQSIFFAGAADRFGQFIALAICNPQNILKVENAFKEEMTKMIEEGFSAEEVETAKKAFLQERQVNRSQDRSLAQQLARNAQYGWTMARDAGLERKIAALTPADLNAAVKRRINLASISYFKGGDFKKAGITQ
;
A
#
# COMPACT_ATOMS: atom_id res chain seq x y z
N MET A 1 7.52 18.58 -4.29
CA MET A 1 8.54 17.53 -4.22
C MET A 1 9.66 17.97 -5.13
N ALA A 2 10.90 17.65 -4.77
CA ALA A 2 12.05 17.87 -5.63
C ALA A 2 11.89 17.04 -6.93
N THR A 3 12.48 17.52 -8.01
CA THR A 3 12.63 16.78 -9.27
C THR A 3 13.70 15.70 -9.13
N LEU A 4 13.76 14.74 -10.07
CA LEU A 4 14.80 13.70 -10.06
C LEU A 4 16.22 14.30 -10.08
N ASP A 5 16.44 15.35 -10.88
CA ASP A 5 17.74 16.01 -10.96
C ASP A 5 18.09 16.74 -9.66
N GLU A 6 17.11 17.42 -9.04
CA GLU A 6 17.29 18.02 -7.72
C GLU A 6 17.59 16.97 -6.65
N ASP A 7 16.91 15.82 -6.67
CA ASP A 7 17.19 14.71 -5.75
C ASP A 7 18.59 14.14 -5.97
N ILE A 8 19.04 13.95 -7.22
CA ILE A 8 20.40 13.50 -7.52
C ILE A 8 21.43 14.50 -6.98
N GLU A 9 21.22 15.79 -7.19
CA GLU A 9 22.12 16.83 -6.68
C GLU A 9 22.09 16.93 -5.16
N ASN A 10 20.92 16.73 -4.52
CA ASN A 10 20.82 16.68 -3.07
C ASN A 10 21.60 15.49 -2.51
N HIS A 11 21.47 14.28 -3.09
CA HIS A 11 22.22 13.11 -2.64
C HIS A 11 23.74 13.29 -2.76
N LYS A 12 24.22 13.94 -3.82
CA LYS A 12 25.67 14.24 -3.98
C LYS A 12 26.20 15.20 -2.92
N LYS A 13 25.34 16.07 -2.37
CA LYS A 13 25.71 17.07 -1.36
C LYS A 13 25.73 16.52 0.07
N VAL A 14 25.06 15.39 0.32
CA VAL A 14 25.00 14.79 1.66
C VAL A 14 26.40 14.38 2.12
N THR A 15 26.79 14.82 3.31
CA THR A 15 28.08 14.49 3.93
C THR A 15 27.91 13.56 5.13
N LEU A 16 29.01 12.94 5.56
CA LEU A 16 29.03 12.20 6.83
C LEU A 16 28.69 13.10 8.03
N ALA A 17 29.04 14.39 7.97
CA ALA A 17 28.72 15.34 9.03
C ALA A 17 27.20 15.53 9.15
N ASP A 18 26.49 15.61 8.02
CA ASP A 18 25.02 15.71 8.00
C ASP A 18 24.37 14.47 8.62
N ALA A 19 24.87 13.27 8.27
CA ALA A 19 24.38 12.02 8.84
C ALA A 19 24.59 11.95 10.36
N LYS A 20 25.79 12.33 10.85
CA LYS A 20 26.09 12.39 12.29
C LYS A 20 25.23 13.42 13.00
N LYS A 21 25.01 14.58 12.38
CA LYS A 21 24.14 15.62 12.91
C LYS A 21 22.69 15.12 13.01
N PHE A 22 22.17 14.50 11.96
CA PHE A 22 20.83 13.92 11.97
C PHE A 22 20.67 12.86 13.07
N TYR A 23 21.67 11.99 13.25
CA TYR A 23 21.69 11.05 14.36
C TYR A 23 21.64 11.76 15.72
N ALA A 24 22.52 12.73 15.96
CA ALA A 24 22.58 13.46 17.22
C ALA A 24 21.30 14.26 17.52
N ASP A 25 20.65 14.81 16.49
CA ASP A 25 19.47 15.65 16.64
C ASP A 25 18.18 14.82 16.83
N PHE A 26 18.05 13.68 16.13
CA PHE A 26 16.76 13.00 15.96
C PHE A 26 16.74 11.54 16.44
N TYR A 27 17.88 10.86 16.58
CA TYR A 27 17.88 9.49 17.07
C TYR A 27 17.89 9.45 18.59
N GLY A 28 16.97 8.67 19.15
CA GLY A 28 16.83 8.43 20.58
C GLY A 28 15.51 7.77 20.91
N ALA A 29 15.38 7.31 22.15
CA ALA A 29 14.19 6.65 22.67
C ALA A 29 13.13 7.61 23.24
N SER A 30 13.32 8.94 23.13
CA SER A 30 12.39 9.96 23.65
C SER A 30 10.95 9.82 23.12
N ASN A 31 10.76 9.21 21.96
CA ASN A 31 9.46 8.90 21.36
C ASN A 31 9.51 7.52 20.67
N ALA A 32 10.25 6.57 21.24
CA ALA A 32 10.33 5.21 20.70
C ALA A 32 9.27 4.31 21.31
N GLU A 33 8.80 3.34 20.52
CA GLU A 33 7.88 2.30 20.95
C GLU A 33 8.56 0.94 20.76
N LEU A 34 8.49 0.09 21.78
CA LEU A 34 9.03 -1.26 21.75
C LEU A 34 7.90 -2.28 21.91
N ALA A 35 7.78 -3.18 20.94
CA ALA A 35 6.90 -4.35 21.05
C ALA A 35 7.74 -5.62 20.94
N VAL A 36 7.54 -6.55 21.88
CA VAL A 36 8.22 -7.85 21.92
C VAL A 36 7.17 -8.94 22.03
N VAL A 37 7.32 -9.98 21.22
CA VAL A 37 6.44 -11.14 21.14
C VAL A 37 7.32 -12.38 21.09
N GLY A 38 7.05 -13.36 21.94
CA GLY A 38 7.82 -14.59 22.06
C GLY A 38 7.81 -15.12 23.49
N ASP A 39 8.76 -16.00 23.79
CA ASP A 39 8.99 -16.57 25.12
C ASP A 39 10.06 -15.74 25.86
N PHE A 40 9.64 -14.96 26.86
CA PHE A 40 10.53 -14.11 27.65
C PHE A 40 9.90 -13.76 29.01
N ASP A 41 10.75 -13.40 29.98
CA ASP A 41 10.31 -12.77 31.23
C ASP A 41 10.15 -11.26 31.04
N ALA A 42 8.95 -10.75 31.34
CA ALA A 42 8.61 -9.35 31.11
C ALA A 42 9.41 -8.39 32.01
N ALA A 43 9.73 -8.79 33.24
CA ALA A 43 10.46 -7.94 34.19
C ALA A 43 11.94 -7.85 33.80
N GLU A 44 12.55 -8.97 33.38
CA GLU A 44 13.91 -8.99 32.85
C GLU A 44 14.03 -8.15 31.58
N LEU A 45 13.09 -8.29 30.65
CA LEU A 45 13.07 -7.49 29.42
C LEU A 45 12.91 -6.00 29.71
N GLN A 46 12.02 -5.62 30.64
CA GLN A 46 11.84 -4.22 31.02
C GLN A 46 13.13 -3.63 31.60
N LYS A 47 13.82 -4.39 32.47
CA LYS A 47 15.10 -3.96 33.03
C LYS A 47 16.17 -3.79 31.94
N LEU A 48 16.25 -4.73 31.01
CA LEU A 48 17.19 -4.67 29.89
C LEU A 48 16.89 -3.49 28.95
N ALA A 49 15.61 -3.23 28.66
CA ALA A 49 15.21 -2.09 27.84
C ALA A 49 15.59 -0.76 28.49
N GLU A 50 15.41 -0.62 29.81
CA GLU A 50 15.83 0.56 30.56
C GLU A 50 17.36 0.71 30.55
N GLU A 51 18.10 -0.38 30.74
CA GLU A 51 19.57 -0.38 30.71
C GLU A 51 20.12 0.05 29.34
N LEU A 52 19.55 -0.48 28.24
CA LEU A 52 20.01 -0.20 26.88
C LEU A 52 19.54 1.16 26.35
N PHE A 53 18.32 1.57 26.68
CA PHE A 53 17.65 2.69 25.99
C PHE A 53 17.20 3.82 26.91
N GLY A 54 17.13 3.65 28.23
CA GLY A 54 16.64 4.68 29.16
C GLY A 54 17.45 5.98 29.15
N GLY A 55 18.76 5.87 28.87
CA GLY A 55 19.65 7.02 28.67
C GLY A 55 19.68 7.58 27.25
N TRP A 56 19.15 6.85 26.26
CA TRP A 56 19.25 7.25 24.85
C TRP A 56 18.13 8.23 24.50
N LYS A 57 18.43 9.52 24.46
CA LYS A 57 17.43 10.56 24.22
C LYS A 57 17.73 11.34 22.95
N SER A 58 16.68 11.65 22.20
CA SER A 58 16.74 12.64 21.12
C SER A 58 16.45 14.03 21.71
N PRO A 59 17.25 15.05 21.37
CA PRO A 59 17.01 16.43 21.82
C PRO A 59 15.85 17.10 21.09
N SER A 60 15.48 16.62 19.90
CA SER A 60 14.41 17.23 19.10
C SER A 60 13.04 16.65 19.48
N PRO A 61 12.00 17.49 19.67
CA PRO A 61 10.66 16.99 19.88
C PRO A 61 10.14 16.28 18.63
N TYR A 62 9.49 15.13 18.82
CA TYR A 62 8.83 14.43 17.73
C TYR A 62 7.56 15.17 17.30
N THR A 63 7.38 15.33 16.00
CA THR A 63 6.10 15.69 15.41
C THR A 63 5.88 14.91 14.12
N GLN A 64 4.65 14.46 13.92
CA GLN A 64 4.31 13.73 12.71
C GLN A 64 4.13 14.69 11.54
N VAL A 65 4.92 14.48 10.48
CA VAL A 65 4.74 15.18 9.19
C VAL A 65 3.52 14.57 8.49
N LYS A 66 2.44 15.35 8.38
CA LYS A 66 1.20 14.93 7.73
C LYS A 66 1.26 15.18 6.23
N ARG A 67 0.82 14.20 5.43
CA ARG A 67 0.65 14.40 3.99
C ARG A 67 -0.66 15.12 3.73
N THR A 68 -0.63 16.02 2.76
CA THR A 68 -1.82 16.71 2.27
C THR A 68 -2.25 16.05 0.97
N TRP A 69 -3.50 15.57 0.93
CA TRP A 69 -4.09 15.14 -0.33
C TRP A 69 -4.28 16.34 -1.25
N LYS A 70 -3.96 16.16 -2.52
CA LYS A 70 -4.20 17.13 -3.58
C LYS A 70 -4.74 16.39 -4.79
N LYS A 71 -5.74 16.98 -5.45
CA LYS A 71 -6.17 16.50 -6.76
C LYS A 71 -5.01 16.67 -7.74
N LEU A 72 -4.68 15.58 -8.43
CA LEU A 72 -3.69 15.56 -9.51
C LEU A 72 -4.40 15.23 -10.81
N ASP A 73 -3.98 15.87 -11.89
CA ASP A 73 -4.45 15.50 -13.22
C ASP A 73 -3.90 14.13 -13.59
N ALA A 74 -4.76 13.30 -14.19
CA ALA A 74 -4.36 11.99 -14.66
C ALA A 74 -3.35 12.15 -15.80
N VAL A 75 -2.26 11.40 -15.73
CA VAL A 75 -1.25 11.34 -16.80
C VAL A 75 -1.18 9.94 -17.36
N ASN A 76 -0.90 9.83 -18.66
CA ASN A 76 -0.51 8.58 -19.27
C ASN A 76 0.90 8.76 -19.85
N ARG A 77 1.87 8.00 -19.36
CA ARG A 77 3.29 8.16 -19.69
C ARG A 77 3.92 6.83 -20.06
N MET A 78 4.65 6.85 -21.18
CA MET A 78 5.60 5.81 -21.54
C MET A 78 7.01 6.35 -21.28
N ILE A 79 7.79 5.59 -20.53
CA ILE A 79 9.15 5.91 -20.12
C ILE A 79 10.05 4.87 -20.78
N GLU A 80 10.86 5.34 -21.73
CA GLU A 80 11.81 4.46 -22.39
C GLU A 80 12.91 4.05 -21.41
N THR A 81 13.09 2.74 -21.25
CA THR A 81 14.15 2.16 -20.43
C THR A 81 14.91 1.15 -21.29
N PRO A 82 15.95 1.60 -22.03
CA PRO A 82 16.72 0.73 -22.92
C PRO A 82 17.29 -0.49 -22.17
N ASP A 83 17.44 -1.60 -22.89
CA ASP A 83 18.05 -2.85 -22.40
C ASP A 83 17.25 -3.59 -21.30
N LYS A 84 16.01 -3.16 -21.03
CA LYS A 84 15.10 -3.90 -20.14
C LYS A 84 14.32 -4.97 -20.91
N ALA A 85 14.55 -6.23 -20.53
CA ALA A 85 13.84 -7.37 -21.12
C ALA A 85 12.32 -7.39 -20.83
N ASN A 86 11.91 -6.84 -19.69
CA ASN A 86 10.51 -6.74 -19.27
C ASN A 86 10.08 -5.27 -19.22
N ALA A 87 8.79 -5.03 -19.49
CA ALA A 87 8.14 -3.77 -19.23
C ALA A 87 7.35 -3.81 -17.91
N PHE A 88 7.23 -2.66 -17.27
CA PHE A 88 6.48 -2.42 -16.05
C PHE A 88 5.27 -1.55 -16.37
N PHE A 89 4.10 -1.99 -15.96
CA PHE A 89 2.87 -1.22 -15.95
C PHE A 89 2.56 -0.78 -14.51
N GLY A 90 2.23 0.48 -14.34
CA GLY A 90 1.74 1.05 -13.10
C GLY A 90 0.51 1.90 -13.34
N ALA A 91 -0.55 1.67 -12.58
CA ALA A 91 -1.73 2.52 -12.51
C ALA A 91 -1.87 3.06 -11.09
N THR A 92 -2.08 4.35 -10.90
CA THR A 92 -2.19 4.92 -9.55
C THR A 92 -3.11 6.13 -9.48
N THR A 93 -3.78 6.28 -8.34
CA THR A 93 -4.54 7.49 -8.01
C THR A 93 -4.46 7.78 -6.52
N ALA A 94 -4.36 9.06 -6.16
CA ALA A 94 -4.39 9.52 -4.78
C ALA A 94 -5.85 9.71 -4.33
N LEU A 95 -6.16 9.24 -3.13
CA LEU A 95 -7.49 9.23 -2.55
C LEU A 95 -7.51 10.09 -1.29
N GLU A 96 -8.56 10.91 -1.13
CA GLU A 96 -8.74 11.71 0.08
C GLU A 96 -9.36 10.87 1.20
N ILE A 97 -8.57 9.94 1.73
CA ILE A 97 -8.99 8.95 2.72
C ILE A 97 -7.88 8.68 3.74
N GLY A 98 -8.28 8.55 5.01
CA GLY A 98 -7.43 8.07 6.09
C GLY A 98 -8.07 6.84 6.75
N GLU A 99 -7.36 6.17 7.65
CA GLU A 99 -7.87 4.94 8.28
C GLU A 99 -9.08 5.16 9.21
N ALA A 100 -9.30 6.40 9.65
CA ALA A 100 -10.48 6.78 10.42
C ALA A 100 -11.74 7.00 9.54
N ASP A 101 -11.58 7.01 8.22
CA ASP A 101 -12.69 7.24 7.29
C ASP A 101 -13.65 6.02 7.28
N PRO A 102 -14.98 6.23 7.25
CA PRO A 102 -15.96 5.15 7.20
C PRO A 102 -15.78 4.18 6.03
N ASP A 103 -15.26 4.65 4.89
CA ASP A 103 -15.05 3.82 3.70
C ASP A 103 -13.73 3.02 3.75
N TYR A 104 -12.84 3.28 4.70
CA TYR A 104 -11.53 2.61 4.77
C TYR A 104 -11.64 1.07 4.88
N PRO A 105 -12.45 0.50 5.78
CA PRO A 105 -12.65 -0.96 5.84
C PRO A 105 -13.10 -1.55 4.51
N THR A 106 -14.01 -0.84 3.83
CA THR A 106 -14.59 -1.28 2.57
C THR A 106 -13.58 -1.25 1.43
N LEU A 107 -12.78 -0.19 1.30
CA LEU A 107 -11.73 -0.11 0.26
C LEU A 107 -10.55 -1.05 0.53
N LEU A 108 -10.16 -1.21 1.80
CA LEU A 108 -9.16 -2.19 2.20
C LEU A 108 -9.59 -3.60 1.79
N PHE A 109 -10.83 -3.97 2.09
CA PHE A 109 -11.39 -5.25 1.70
C PHE A 109 -11.57 -5.37 0.18
N ALA A 110 -12.08 -4.34 -0.50
CA ALA A 110 -12.24 -4.31 -1.96
C ALA A 110 -10.93 -4.59 -2.69
N ASN A 111 -9.82 -4.04 -2.21
CA ASN A 111 -8.50 -4.25 -2.81
C ASN A 111 -8.12 -5.73 -2.91
N THR A 112 -8.58 -6.57 -1.97
CA THR A 112 -8.31 -8.02 -2.00
C THR A 112 -8.94 -8.70 -3.23
N MET A 113 -10.13 -8.27 -3.63
CA MET A 113 -10.84 -8.78 -4.80
C MET A 113 -10.40 -8.10 -6.10
N ILE A 114 -9.92 -6.85 -6.03
CA ILE A 114 -9.40 -6.12 -7.20
C ILE A 114 -8.08 -6.75 -7.66
N GLY A 115 -7.07 -6.83 -6.80
CA GLY A 115 -5.73 -7.30 -7.17
C GLY A 115 -4.91 -7.84 -6.00
N GLY A 116 -5.51 -8.22 -4.87
CA GLY A 116 -4.78 -8.65 -3.68
C GLY A 116 -4.24 -10.08 -3.68
N GLY A 117 -4.43 -10.86 -4.75
CA GLY A 117 -3.92 -12.23 -4.82
C GLY A 117 -4.39 -12.98 -6.06
N ALA A 118 -4.10 -14.28 -6.12
CA ALA A 118 -4.37 -15.12 -7.29
C ALA A 118 -5.87 -15.22 -7.67
N GLN A 119 -6.77 -15.07 -6.71
CA GLN A 119 -8.23 -15.11 -6.95
C GLN A 119 -8.81 -13.73 -7.32
N ALA A 120 -8.00 -12.67 -7.25
CA ALA A 120 -8.45 -11.33 -7.56
C ALA A 120 -8.74 -11.16 -9.06
N ARG A 121 -9.65 -10.26 -9.42
CA ARG A 121 -10.13 -10.08 -10.79
C ARG A 121 -9.02 -9.66 -11.75
N LEU A 122 -8.14 -8.74 -11.35
CA LEU A 122 -7.01 -8.33 -12.19
C LEU A 122 -6.04 -9.49 -12.48
N TYR A 123 -5.80 -10.36 -11.49
CA TYR A 123 -4.95 -11.54 -11.68
C TYR A 123 -5.60 -12.53 -12.64
N ARG A 124 -6.86 -12.91 -12.39
CA ARG A 124 -7.62 -13.82 -13.25
C ARG A 124 -7.73 -13.29 -14.68
N ARG A 125 -7.93 -11.98 -14.86
CA ARG A 125 -8.02 -11.36 -16.18
C ARG A 125 -6.67 -11.35 -16.90
N ILE A 126 -5.66 -10.72 -16.32
CA ILE A 126 -4.43 -10.38 -17.05
C ILE A 126 -3.47 -11.58 -17.10
N ARG A 127 -3.44 -12.41 -16.06
CA ARG A 127 -2.57 -13.59 -16.00
C ARG A 127 -3.26 -14.84 -16.53
N ASP A 128 -4.36 -15.25 -15.91
CA ASP A 128 -4.94 -16.58 -16.19
C ASP A 128 -5.67 -16.65 -17.53
N LYS A 129 -6.47 -15.63 -17.84
CA LYS A 129 -7.25 -15.57 -19.08
C LYS A 129 -6.41 -15.09 -20.28
N ASP A 130 -5.73 -13.96 -20.14
CA ASP A 130 -5.08 -13.29 -21.28
C ASP A 130 -3.59 -13.66 -21.41
N GLY A 131 -2.96 -14.26 -20.40
CA GLY A 131 -1.56 -14.70 -20.45
C GLY A 131 -0.53 -13.56 -20.62
N LEU A 132 -0.91 -12.32 -20.27
CA LEU A 132 -0.11 -11.13 -20.61
C LEU A 132 1.00 -10.84 -19.60
N SER A 133 0.79 -11.22 -18.34
CA SER A 133 1.69 -10.93 -17.22
C SER A 133 1.73 -12.08 -16.23
N TYR A 134 2.92 -12.36 -15.68
CA TYR A 134 3.08 -13.33 -14.60
C TYR A 134 2.81 -12.71 -13.21
N ALA A 135 2.94 -11.40 -13.06
CA ALA A 135 2.82 -10.73 -11.78
C ALA A 135 1.93 -9.51 -11.95
N VAL A 136 0.71 -9.58 -11.40
CA VAL A 136 -0.27 -8.50 -11.36
C VAL A 136 -0.81 -8.39 -9.95
N GLN A 137 -0.80 -7.19 -9.39
CA GLN A 137 -1.31 -6.95 -8.05
C GLN A 137 -1.84 -5.54 -7.89
N SER A 138 -2.66 -5.32 -6.87
CA SER A 138 -3.04 -3.98 -6.41
C SER A 138 -2.80 -3.79 -4.92
N ILE A 139 -2.47 -2.55 -4.58
CA ILE A 139 -2.19 -2.09 -3.23
C ILE A 139 -3.12 -0.91 -2.97
N PHE A 140 -3.80 -0.96 -1.83
CA PHE A 140 -4.50 0.18 -1.26
C PHE A 140 -3.91 0.45 0.12
N PHE A 141 -3.55 1.69 0.38
CA PHE A 141 -3.21 2.15 1.73
C PHE A 141 -3.86 3.50 2.02
N ALA A 142 -4.06 3.77 3.31
CA ALA A 142 -4.59 5.04 3.80
C ALA A 142 -3.73 5.53 4.98
N GLY A 143 -3.69 6.84 5.17
CA GLY A 143 -2.96 7.46 6.26
C GLY A 143 -3.53 7.12 7.63
N ALA A 144 -2.65 6.73 8.55
CA ALA A 144 -3.00 6.49 9.95
C ALA A 144 -3.44 7.78 10.66
N ALA A 145 -2.78 8.91 10.37
CA ALA A 145 -3.00 10.21 11.02
C ALA A 145 -3.22 11.38 10.04
N ASP A 146 -3.39 11.06 8.74
CA ASP A 146 -3.71 12.02 7.69
C ASP A 146 -4.77 11.44 6.73
N ARG A 147 -5.35 12.29 5.89
CA ARG A 147 -6.34 11.90 4.87
C ARG A 147 -5.70 11.63 3.52
N PHE A 148 -4.49 11.09 3.50
CA PHE A 148 -3.82 10.69 2.27
C PHE A 148 -3.88 9.17 2.12
N GLY A 149 -4.62 8.70 1.12
CA GLY A 149 -4.61 7.32 0.66
C GLY A 149 -4.16 7.22 -0.79
N GLN A 150 -3.83 6.01 -1.19
CA GLN A 150 -3.40 5.73 -2.55
C GLN A 150 -3.86 4.33 -2.97
N PHE A 151 -4.34 4.25 -4.20
CA PHE A 151 -4.50 2.99 -4.91
C PHE A 151 -3.38 2.87 -5.96
N ILE A 152 -2.79 1.68 -6.04
CA ILE A 152 -1.73 1.35 -6.98
C ILE A 152 -2.06 -0.03 -7.56
N ALA A 153 -2.00 -0.19 -8.88
CA ALA A 153 -1.94 -1.50 -9.52
C ALA A 153 -0.65 -1.61 -10.33
N LEU A 154 -0.02 -2.77 -10.27
CA LEU A 154 1.28 -3.04 -10.87
C LEU A 154 1.19 -4.32 -11.69
N ALA A 155 1.82 -4.32 -12.87
CA ALA A 155 2.02 -5.53 -13.65
C ALA A 155 3.40 -5.55 -14.33
N ILE A 156 3.95 -6.75 -14.55
CA ILE A 156 5.20 -6.95 -15.30
C ILE A 156 4.92 -7.82 -16.52
N CYS A 157 5.27 -7.37 -17.71
CA CYS A 157 4.99 -8.10 -18.95
C CYS A 157 6.15 -8.01 -19.95
N ASN A 158 6.08 -8.78 -21.04
CA ASN A 158 6.90 -8.50 -22.21
C ASN A 158 6.54 -7.09 -22.74
N PRO A 159 7.51 -6.26 -23.15
CA PRO A 159 7.23 -4.93 -23.73
C PRO A 159 6.11 -4.94 -24.77
N GLN A 160 6.07 -5.92 -25.68
CA GLN A 160 5.04 -6.04 -26.73
C GLN A 160 3.59 -6.13 -26.21
N ASN A 161 3.40 -6.54 -24.95
CA ASN A 161 2.09 -6.70 -24.34
C ASN A 161 1.65 -5.48 -23.52
N ILE A 162 2.49 -4.44 -23.38
CA ILE A 162 2.24 -3.36 -22.40
C ILE A 162 0.91 -2.63 -22.62
N LEU A 163 0.54 -2.36 -23.88
CA LEU A 163 -0.73 -1.70 -24.21
C LEU A 163 -1.93 -2.65 -24.02
N LYS A 164 -1.73 -3.95 -24.23
CA LYS A 164 -2.76 -4.97 -23.95
C LYS A 164 -3.01 -5.08 -22.44
N VAL A 165 -1.97 -5.02 -21.62
CA VAL A 165 -2.09 -5.02 -20.15
C VAL A 165 -2.84 -3.79 -19.67
N GLU A 166 -2.51 -2.60 -20.19
CA GLU A 166 -3.24 -1.37 -19.84
C GLU A 166 -4.72 -1.46 -20.21
N ASN A 167 -5.04 -1.97 -21.40
CA ASN A 167 -6.42 -2.12 -21.84
C ASN A 167 -7.18 -3.15 -21.00
N ALA A 168 -6.59 -4.33 -20.73
CA ALA A 168 -7.19 -5.34 -19.88
C ALA A 168 -7.44 -4.83 -18.45
N PHE A 169 -6.50 -4.05 -17.89
CA PHE A 169 -6.70 -3.37 -16.60
C PHE A 169 -7.89 -2.41 -16.65
N LYS A 170 -7.95 -1.54 -17.67
CA LYS A 170 -9.04 -0.56 -17.82
C LYS A 170 -10.39 -1.23 -17.94
N GLU A 171 -10.51 -2.23 -18.82
CA GLU A 171 -11.75 -3.00 -19.01
C GLU A 171 -12.21 -3.66 -17.71
N GLU A 172 -11.29 -4.32 -17.01
CA GLU A 172 -11.65 -5.03 -15.78
C GLU A 172 -12.02 -4.07 -14.65
N MET A 173 -11.34 -2.93 -14.53
CA MET A 173 -11.70 -1.89 -13.56
C MET A 173 -13.05 -1.24 -13.89
N THR A 174 -13.33 -0.95 -15.17
CA THR A 174 -14.66 -0.50 -15.61
C THR A 174 -15.73 -1.50 -15.23
N LYS A 175 -15.52 -2.78 -15.53
CA LYS A 175 -16.44 -3.86 -15.18
C LYS A 175 -16.69 -3.94 -13.66
N MET A 176 -15.63 -3.85 -12.85
CA MET A 176 -15.75 -3.84 -11.39
C MET A 176 -16.54 -2.65 -10.86
N ILE A 177 -16.44 -1.48 -11.49
CA ILE A 177 -17.16 -0.26 -11.08
C ILE A 177 -18.62 -0.25 -11.54
N GLU A 178 -18.88 -0.78 -12.74
CA GLU A 178 -20.21 -0.77 -13.36
C GLU A 178 -21.08 -1.94 -12.92
N GLU A 179 -20.53 -3.16 -12.97
CA GLU A 179 -21.25 -4.40 -12.64
C GLU A 179 -21.10 -4.81 -11.18
N GLY A 180 -20.02 -4.37 -10.51
CA GLY A 180 -19.74 -4.70 -9.13
C GLY A 180 -19.23 -6.14 -8.91
N PHE A 181 -19.16 -6.52 -7.64
CA PHE A 181 -18.82 -7.86 -7.16
C PHE A 181 -20.10 -8.65 -6.83
N SER A 182 -20.10 -9.94 -7.18
CA SER A 182 -21.20 -10.85 -6.85
C SER A 182 -21.22 -11.21 -5.36
N ALA A 183 -22.36 -11.68 -4.85
CA ALA A 183 -22.48 -12.12 -3.46
C ALA A 183 -21.52 -13.28 -3.13
N GLU A 184 -21.34 -14.22 -4.06
CA GLU A 184 -20.42 -15.35 -3.90
C GLU A 184 -18.96 -14.91 -3.82
N GLU A 185 -18.52 -13.98 -4.68
CA GLU A 185 -17.18 -13.41 -4.64
C GLU A 185 -16.91 -12.71 -3.31
N VAL A 186 -17.87 -11.90 -2.84
CA VAL A 186 -17.76 -11.15 -1.58
C VAL A 186 -17.67 -12.09 -0.39
N GLU A 187 -18.53 -13.11 -0.29
CA GLU A 187 -18.51 -14.03 0.83
C GLU A 187 -17.25 -14.92 0.84
N THR A 188 -16.77 -15.33 -0.33
CA THR A 188 -15.52 -16.08 -0.46
C THR A 188 -14.33 -15.23 -0.02
N ALA A 189 -14.22 -14.00 -0.52
CA ALA A 189 -13.15 -13.09 -0.15
C ALA A 189 -13.18 -12.72 1.33
N LYS A 190 -14.38 -12.54 1.91
CA LYS A 190 -14.56 -12.22 3.34
C LYS A 190 -14.02 -13.33 4.23
N LYS A 191 -14.34 -14.60 3.93
CA LYS A 191 -13.79 -15.76 4.65
C LYS A 191 -12.27 -15.80 4.57
N ALA A 192 -11.73 -15.66 3.36
CA ALA A 192 -10.28 -15.68 3.13
C ALA A 192 -9.56 -14.55 3.90
N PHE A 193 -10.08 -13.32 3.83
CA PHE A 193 -9.52 -12.15 4.51
C PHE A 193 -9.49 -12.33 6.04
N LEU A 194 -10.60 -12.79 6.63
CA LEU A 194 -10.68 -12.99 8.07
C LEU A 194 -9.77 -14.14 8.53
N GLN A 195 -9.67 -15.22 7.76
CA GLN A 195 -8.76 -16.33 8.03
C GLN A 195 -7.30 -15.89 7.93
N GLU A 196 -6.93 -15.16 6.88
CA GLU A 196 -5.57 -14.63 6.69
C GLU A 196 -5.15 -13.76 7.88
N ARG A 197 -6.05 -12.91 8.38
CA ARG A 197 -5.76 -12.08 9.55
C ARG A 197 -5.57 -12.89 10.83
N GLN A 198 -6.29 -13.99 11.01
CA GLN A 198 -6.05 -14.90 12.14
C GLN A 198 -4.67 -15.56 12.04
N VAL A 199 -4.32 -16.07 10.85
CA VAL A 199 -3.00 -16.68 10.59
C VAL A 199 -1.88 -15.66 10.79
N ASN A 200 -2.03 -14.45 10.28
CA ASN A 200 -1.03 -13.39 10.46
C ASN A 200 -0.80 -13.05 11.93
N ARG A 201 -1.84 -13.08 12.77
CA ARG A 201 -1.69 -12.86 14.22
C ARG A 201 -1.00 -14.01 14.96
N SER A 202 -0.95 -15.21 14.39
CA SER A 202 -0.22 -16.32 15.00
C SER A 202 1.28 -16.27 14.68
N GLN A 203 1.74 -15.31 13.88
CA GLN A 203 3.15 -15.14 13.52
C GLN A 203 3.76 -14.04 14.39
N ASP A 204 4.76 -14.37 15.21
CA ASP A 204 5.37 -13.45 16.19
C ASP A 204 5.80 -12.13 15.56
N ARG A 205 6.46 -12.18 14.40
CA ARG A 205 6.90 -10.98 13.66
C ARG A 205 5.73 -10.08 13.28
N SER A 206 4.65 -10.64 12.76
CA SER A 206 3.48 -9.88 12.33
C SER A 206 2.74 -9.28 13.53
N LEU A 207 2.62 -10.04 14.63
CA LEU A 207 2.03 -9.53 15.87
C LEU A 207 2.87 -8.40 16.48
N ALA A 208 4.20 -8.56 16.54
CA ALA A 208 5.11 -7.52 17.04
C ALA A 208 5.02 -6.23 16.21
N GLN A 209 4.99 -6.34 14.88
CA GLN A 209 4.80 -5.18 13.99
C GLN A 209 3.45 -4.50 14.20
N GLN A 210 2.38 -5.27 14.39
CA GLN A 210 1.05 -4.73 14.68
C GLN A 210 1.00 -4.02 16.03
N LEU A 211 1.59 -4.61 17.08
CA LEU A 211 1.66 -4.01 18.42
C LEU A 211 2.51 -2.73 18.43
N ALA A 212 3.68 -2.73 17.78
CA ALA A 212 4.51 -1.53 17.67
C ALA A 212 3.78 -0.39 16.95
N ARG A 213 3.08 -0.70 15.85
CA ARG A 213 2.25 0.27 15.15
C ARG A 213 1.10 0.77 16.02
N ASN A 214 0.45 -0.11 16.77
CA ASN A 214 -0.64 0.27 17.66
C ASN A 214 -0.14 1.20 18.77
N ALA A 215 1.00 0.88 19.40
CA ALA A 215 1.63 1.73 20.39
C ALA A 215 1.93 3.13 19.82
N GLN A 216 2.54 3.22 18.63
CA GLN A 216 2.86 4.48 17.95
C GLN A 216 1.65 5.42 17.79
N TYR A 217 0.45 4.89 17.60
CA TYR A 217 -0.76 5.67 17.39
C TYR A 217 -1.73 5.65 18.59
N GLY A 218 -1.33 5.07 19.73
CA GLY A 218 -2.19 4.93 20.90
C GLY A 218 -3.42 4.05 20.67
N TRP A 219 -3.30 3.05 19.80
CA TRP A 219 -4.37 2.10 19.48
C TRP A 219 -4.23 0.80 20.26
N THR A 220 -5.34 0.05 20.34
CA THR A 220 -5.38 -1.29 20.91
C THR A 220 -5.92 -2.27 19.87
N MET A 221 -5.80 -3.57 20.15
CA MET A 221 -6.36 -4.63 19.31
C MET A 221 -7.89 -4.55 19.15
N ALA A 222 -8.59 -3.73 19.96
CA ALA A 222 -10.01 -3.45 19.77
C ALA A 222 -10.30 -2.76 18.42
N ARG A 223 -9.33 -2.01 17.89
CA ARG A 223 -9.40 -1.41 16.55
C ARG A 223 -9.46 -2.48 15.47
N ASP A 224 -8.55 -3.46 15.52
CA ASP A 224 -8.51 -4.58 14.57
C ASP A 224 -9.77 -5.43 14.65
N ALA A 225 -10.25 -5.74 15.86
CA ALA A 225 -11.53 -6.42 16.05
C ALA A 225 -12.72 -5.59 15.51
N GLY A 226 -12.66 -4.26 15.61
CA GLY A 226 -13.64 -3.35 15.02
C GLY A 226 -13.61 -3.37 13.49
N LEU A 227 -12.41 -3.36 12.89
CA LEU A 227 -12.21 -3.49 11.45
C LEU A 227 -12.79 -4.82 10.92
N GLU A 228 -12.48 -5.93 11.60
CA GLU A 228 -12.95 -7.26 11.24
C GLU A 228 -14.48 -7.37 11.34
N ARG A 229 -15.08 -6.81 12.39
CA ARG A 229 -16.55 -6.75 12.51
C ARG A 229 -17.20 -5.94 11.38
N LYS A 230 -16.61 -4.79 11.02
CA LYS A 230 -17.11 -3.98 9.89
C LYS A 230 -17.04 -4.76 8.58
N ILE A 231 -15.91 -5.42 8.30
CA ILE A 231 -15.74 -6.22 7.08
C ILE A 231 -16.67 -7.43 7.06
N ALA A 232 -16.83 -8.12 8.19
CA ALA A 232 -17.75 -9.25 8.30
C ALA A 232 -19.20 -8.87 7.98
N ALA A 233 -19.61 -7.64 8.35
CA ALA A 233 -20.95 -7.11 8.12
C ALA A 233 -21.15 -6.51 6.71
N LEU A 234 -20.11 -6.35 5.89
CA LEU A 234 -20.24 -5.76 4.55
C LEU A 234 -21.15 -6.59 3.65
N THR A 235 -22.04 -5.91 2.94
CA THR A 235 -22.82 -6.50 1.84
C THR A 235 -22.16 -6.17 0.49
N PRO A 236 -22.49 -6.92 -0.59
CA PRO A 236 -22.06 -6.57 -1.94
C PRO A 236 -22.47 -5.15 -2.35
N ALA A 237 -23.64 -4.69 -1.90
CA ALA A 237 -24.13 -3.34 -2.19
C ALA A 237 -23.24 -2.27 -1.54
N ASP A 238 -22.84 -2.44 -0.27
CA ASP A 238 -21.94 -1.52 0.43
C ASP A 238 -20.59 -1.41 -0.28
N LEU A 239 -20.06 -2.57 -0.68
CA LEU A 239 -18.79 -2.69 -1.37
C LEU A 239 -18.82 -1.98 -2.74
N ASN A 240 -19.81 -2.32 -3.57
CA ASN A 240 -19.96 -1.77 -4.92
C ASN A 240 -20.17 -0.24 -4.87
N ALA A 241 -20.98 0.23 -3.91
CA ALA A 241 -21.22 1.66 -3.72
C ALA A 241 -19.95 2.40 -3.28
N ALA A 242 -19.14 1.84 -2.38
CA ALA A 242 -17.90 2.46 -1.93
C ALA A 242 -16.84 2.50 -3.03
N VAL A 243 -16.65 1.40 -3.77
CA VAL A 243 -15.71 1.33 -4.90
C VAL A 243 -16.08 2.35 -5.97
N LYS A 244 -17.35 2.39 -6.38
CA LYS A 244 -17.86 3.35 -7.38
C LYS A 244 -17.72 4.81 -6.94
N ARG A 245 -17.91 5.09 -5.65
CA ARG A 245 -17.80 6.45 -5.09
C ARG A 245 -16.35 6.92 -4.95
N ARG A 246 -15.42 6.02 -4.63
CA ARG A 246 -14.04 6.38 -4.26
C ARG A 246 -13.03 6.17 -5.37
N ILE A 247 -13.23 5.23 -6.27
CA ILE A 247 -12.32 4.95 -7.39
C ILE A 247 -12.89 5.56 -8.66
N ASN A 248 -12.27 6.64 -9.14
CA ASN A 248 -12.60 7.28 -10.40
C ASN A 248 -11.56 6.91 -11.46
N LEU A 249 -11.97 6.22 -12.53
CA LEU A 249 -11.07 5.82 -13.63
C LEU A 249 -10.41 7.01 -14.32
N ALA A 250 -11.11 8.15 -14.39
CA ALA A 250 -10.58 9.36 -15.01
C ALA A 250 -9.49 10.05 -14.18
N SER A 251 -9.31 9.69 -12.90
CA SER A 251 -8.23 10.19 -12.05
C SER A 251 -7.05 9.23 -11.92
N ILE A 252 -7.07 8.09 -12.63
CA ILE A 252 -5.97 7.12 -12.62
C ILE A 252 -4.90 7.57 -13.60
N SER A 253 -3.70 7.75 -13.08
CA SER A 253 -2.48 7.94 -13.87
C SER A 253 -1.87 6.59 -14.24
N TYR A 254 -1.43 6.46 -15.48
CA TYR A 254 -0.80 5.28 -16.04
C TYR A 254 0.66 5.56 -16.38
N PHE A 255 1.54 4.67 -15.95
CA PHE A 255 2.97 4.72 -16.20
C PHE A 255 3.41 3.37 -16.78
N LYS A 256 4.20 3.43 -17.84
CA LYS A 256 4.73 2.27 -18.55
C LYS A 256 6.23 2.46 -18.71
N GLY A 257 7.04 1.60 -18.11
CA GLY A 257 8.49 1.61 -18.28
C GLY A 257 8.95 0.39 -19.07
N GLY A 258 9.73 0.54 -20.12
CA GLY A 258 10.21 -0.59 -20.94
C GLY A 258 11.07 -0.16 -22.12
N ASP A 259 11.72 -1.13 -22.77
CA ASP A 259 12.43 -0.92 -24.04
C ASP A 259 11.43 -0.98 -25.20
N PHE A 260 10.70 0.11 -25.42
CA PHE A 260 9.58 0.15 -26.36
C PHE A 260 10.04 0.36 -27.80
N LYS A 261 11.15 1.08 -28.00
CA LYS A 261 11.73 1.24 -29.35
C LYS A 261 12.16 -0.09 -29.92
N LYS A 262 12.86 -0.93 -29.13
CA LYS A 262 13.25 -2.29 -29.57
C LYS A 262 12.03 -3.20 -29.80
N ALA A 263 10.96 -2.98 -29.06
CA ALA A 263 9.70 -3.71 -29.20
C ALA A 263 8.81 -3.21 -30.35
N GLY A 264 9.17 -2.12 -31.03
CA GLY A 264 8.38 -1.52 -32.11
C GLY A 264 7.09 -0.86 -31.63
N ILE A 265 7.03 -0.41 -30.38
CA ILE A 265 5.85 0.24 -29.80
C ILE A 265 6.07 1.74 -29.75
N THR A 266 5.16 2.49 -30.37
CA THR A 266 5.12 3.95 -30.31
C THR A 266 4.01 4.41 -29.37
N GLN A 267 4.16 5.63 -28.87
CA GLN A 267 3.22 6.28 -27.96
C GLN A 267 1.89 6.60 -28.63
#